data_AF-A0A7L4N607-F1
#
_entry.id   AF-A0A7L4N607-F1
#
_cell.length_a   1.000
_cell.length_b   1.000
_cell.length_c   1.000
_cell.angle_alpha   90.00
_cell.angle_beta   90.00
_cell.angle_gamma   90.00
#
_symmetry.space_group_name_H-M   'P 1'
#
loop_
_entity.id
_entity.type
_entity.pdbx_description
1 polymer ?
#
loop_
_entity_poly.entity_id
_entity_poly.type
_entity_poly.pdbx_seq_one_letter_code
_entity_poly.pdbx_strand_id
1 'polypeptide(L)'
;MSFLIDSSIMVTSQVLFFGFGWLFFMRKLFKDYEVRQYVVQVIFSVTFAFSCTMFELIIFEILGVLNSSSRYFHWKLNLCVILLILVFMVPFYIGYFVVSNIRLLHRQKLLFACVLWLTFMYFFWKLGDPFPILSPKHGILSIEQLISRVGVIGVTLMALLSGFGAVNCPYTYMSYFLRNVTDADILALERRLLQTMDMIVSKKKSLDCAGLLDLSLIQQEVDALEELSRQLFLETADLHATKERIEYSKTFQGKYFNFMGYFFSIYCVWKIFMATINIVFDRVGKTDPVTRGIEITVNYLGIQFDVRL
;
A
#
# COMPACT_ATOMS: atom_id res chain seq x y z
N MET A 1 -11.15 -37.57 -19.76
CA MET A 1 -10.78 -37.78 -18.34
C MET A 1 -9.75 -36.78 -17.81
N SER A 2 -8.87 -36.17 -18.62
CA SER A 2 -7.90 -35.17 -18.10
C SER A 2 -8.56 -33.90 -17.55
N PHE A 3 -9.59 -33.33 -18.22
CA PHE A 3 -10.19 -32.06 -17.77
C PHE A 3 -10.80 -32.09 -16.36
N LEU A 4 -11.45 -33.19 -15.96
CA LEU A 4 -12.04 -33.33 -14.62
C LEU A 4 -10.97 -33.48 -13.54
N ILE A 5 -9.89 -34.22 -13.84
CA ILE A 5 -8.75 -34.38 -12.93
C ILE A 5 -8.04 -33.02 -12.77
N ASP A 6 -7.75 -32.35 -13.89
CA ASP A 6 -7.13 -31.03 -13.91
C ASP A 6 -7.99 -30.01 -13.12
N SER A 7 -9.31 -30.04 -13.31
CA SER A 7 -10.23 -29.17 -12.56
C SER A 7 -10.29 -29.51 -11.07
N SER A 8 -10.22 -30.79 -10.71
CA SER A 8 -10.14 -31.22 -9.31
C SER A 8 -8.87 -30.70 -8.62
N ILE A 9 -7.73 -30.76 -9.32
CA ILE A 9 -6.46 -30.22 -8.83
C ILE A 9 -6.59 -28.70 -8.60
N MET A 10 -7.14 -27.95 -9.57
CA MET A 10 -7.30 -26.50 -9.45
C MET A 10 -8.26 -26.11 -8.33
N VAL A 11 -9.38 -26.82 -8.17
CA VAL A 11 -10.33 -26.54 -7.09
C VAL A 11 -9.72 -26.85 -5.74
N THR A 12 -8.94 -27.93 -5.64
CA THR A 12 -8.24 -28.29 -4.40
C THR A 12 -7.23 -27.22 -4.01
N SER A 13 -6.38 -26.75 -4.94
CA SER A 13 -5.43 -25.68 -4.65
C SER A 13 -6.14 -24.37 -4.30
N GLN A 14 -7.23 -24.04 -4.99
CA GLN A 14 -8.03 -22.85 -4.71
C GLN A 14 -8.65 -22.88 -3.30
N VAL A 15 -9.19 -24.02 -2.86
CA VAL A 15 -9.74 -24.17 -1.49
C VAL A 15 -8.63 -24.02 -0.45
N LEU A 16 -7.43 -24.56 -0.71
CA LEU A 16 -6.28 -24.39 0.17
C LEU A 16 -5.86 -22.91 0.27
N PHE A 17 -5.77 -22.20 -0.86
CA PHE A 17 -5.44 -20.77 -0.87
C PHE A 17 -6.52 -19.93 -0.18
N PHE A 18 -7.80 -20.27 -0.36
CA PHE A 18 -8.90 -19.61 0.35
C PHE A 18 -8.79 -19.82 1.87
N GLY A 19 -8.57 -21.05 2.31
CA GLY A 19 -8.37 -21.38 3.72
C GLY A 19 -7.16 -20.64 4.33
N PHE A 20 -6.05 -20.59 3.60
CA PHE A 20 -4.88 -19.82 4.02
C PHE A 20 -5.17 -18.33 4.11
N GLY A 21 -5.80 -17.75 3.08
CA GLY A 21 -6.19 -16.34 3.06
C GLY A 21 -7.16 -15.99 4.20
N TRP A 22 -8.09 -16.88 4.52
CA TRP A 22 -9.02 -16.75 5.64
C TRP A 22 -8.31 -16.74 6.99
N LEU A 23 -7.40 -17.71 7.20
CA LEU A 23 -6.60 -17.80 8.42
C LEU A 23 -5.67 -16.59 8.59
N PHE A 24 -5.03 -16.15 7.51
CA PHE A 24 -4.17 -14.98 7.51
C PHE A 24 -4.93 -13.71 7.89
N PHE A 25 -6.13 -13.51 7.31
CA PHE A 25 -7.00 -12.39 7.64
C PHE A 25 -7.41 -12.39 9.12
N MET A 26 -7.86 -13.55 9.63
CA MET A 26 -8.31 -13.71 11.02
C MET A 26 -7.19 -13.48 12.04
N ARG A 27 -5.99 -14.00 11.78
CA ARG A 27 -4.90 -14.00 12.78
C ARG A 27 -4.05 -12.74 12.74
N LYS A 28 -3.86 -12.13 11.57
CA LYS A 28 -2.84 -11.09 11.39
C LYS A 28 -3.40 -9.73 10.97
N LEU A 29 -4.46 -9.68 10.16
CA LEU A 29 -4.97 -8.42 9.61
C LEU A 29 -6.04 -7.76 10.52
N PHE A 30 -6.87 -8.55 11.20
CA PHE A 30 -8.02 -8.06 11.99
C PHE A 30 -7.84 -8.21 13.51
N LYS A 31 -6.61 -8.37 14.00
CA LYS A 31 -6.35 -8.53 15.45
C LYS A 31 -6.89 -7.35 16.27
N ASP A 32 -6.97 -6.16 15.66
CA ASP A 32 -7.30 -4.89 16.34
C ASP A 32 -8.57 -4.16 15.80
N TYR A 33 -9.38 -4.79 14.94
CA TYR A 33 -10.60 -4.17 14.39
C TYR A 33 -11.88 -4.75 15.04
N GLU A 34 -12.63 -3.90 15.75
CA GLU A 34 -13.82 -4.28 16.54
C GLU A 34 -15.04 -4.69 15.69
N VAL A 35 -15.10 -4.31 14.40
CA VAL A 35 -16.26 -4.57 13.53
C VAL A 35 -15.96 -5.74 12.58
N ARG A 36 -16.35 -6.96 12.98
CA ARG A 36 -16.27 -8.15 12.12
C ARG A 36 -17.38 -8.16 11.07
N GLN A 37 -17.07 -7.68 9.87
CA GLN A 37 -17.93 -7.87 8.71
C GLN A 37 -17.48 -9.08 7.90
N TYR A 38 -18.25 -10.16 8.01
CA TYR A 38 -18.01 -11.42 7.31
C TYR A 38 -17.85 -11.25 5.79
N VAL A 39 -18.60 -10.31 5.20
CA VAL A 39 -18.56 -10.05 3.75
C VAL A 39 -17.19 -9.55 3.29
N VAL A 40 -16.56 -8.63 4.02
CA VAL A 40 -15.24 -8.09 3.68
C VAL A 40 -14.18 -9.18 3.76
N GLN A 41 -14.29 -10.03 4.78
CA GLN A 41 -13.42 -11.18 4.96
C GLN A 41 -13.53 -12.17 3.79
N VAL A 42 -14.74 -12.53 3.39
CA VAL A 42 -14.96 -13.40 2.22
C VAL A 42 -14.38 -12.77 0.97
N ILE A 43 -14.65 -11.49 0.70
CA ILE A 43 -14.13 -10.80 -0.48
C ILE A 43 -12.60 -10.81 -0.50
N PHE A 44 -11.95 -10.54 0.63
CA PHE A 44 -10.49 -10.61 0.75
C PHE A 44 -9.98 -12.03 0.46
N SER A 45 -10.51 -13.05 1.15
CA SER A 45 -10.04 -14.44 0.99
C SER A 45 -10.29 -14.98 -0.41
N VAL A 46 -11.40 -14.63 -1.05
CA VAL A 46 -11.70 -14.98 -2.44
C VAL A 46 -10.70 -14.29 -3.39
N THR A 47 -10.48 -12.98 -3.23
CA THR A 47 -9.52 -12.23 -4.07
C THR A 47 -8.11 -12.79 -3.94
N PHE A 48 -7.69 -13.09 -2.71
CA PHE A 48 -6.39 -13.70 -2.43
C PHE A 48 -6.27 -15.08 -3.09
N ALA A 49 -7.29 -15.93 -2.94
CA ALA A 49 -7.28 -17.27 -3.54
C ALA A 49 -7.13 -17.22 -5.06
N PHE A 50 -7.96 -16.41 -5.75
CA PHE A 50 -7.87 -16.26 -7.20
C PHE A 50 -6.55 -15.64 -7.67
N SER A 51 -5.95 -14.73 -6.90
CA SER A 51 -4.61 -14.18 -7.18
C SER A 51 -3.54 -15.27 -7.10
N CYS A 52 -3.58 -16.12 -6.07
CA CYS A 52 -2.67 -17.26 -5.94
C CYS A 52 -2.88 -18.28 -7.05
N THR A 53 -4.13 -18.58 -7.42
CA THR A 53 -4.45 -19.47 -8.54
C THR A 53 -3.95 -18.91 -9.87
N MET A 54 -3.98 -17.59 -10.09
CA MET A 54 -3.39 -16.98 -11.30
C MET A 54 -1.88 -17.25 -11.35
N PHE A 55 -1.18 -17.08 -10.23
CA PHE A 55 0.26 -17.34 -10.15
C PHE A 55 0.58 -18.83 -10.31
N GLU A 56 -0.21 -19.71 -9.70
CA GLU A 56 -0.08 -21.16 -9.83
C GLU A 56 -0.26 -21.62 -11.29
N LEU A 57 -1.24 -21.06 -12.02
CA LEU A 57 -1.43 -21.36 -13.45
C LEU A 57 -0.21 -20.96 -14.30
N ILE A 58 0.46 -19.84 -13.97
CA ILE A 58 1.72 -19.45 -14.64
C ILE A 58 2.81 -20.50 -14.37
N ILE A 59 2.93 -20.98 -13.12
CA ILE A 59 3.90 -22.02 -12.77
C ILE A 59 3.59 -23.32 -13.52
N PHE A 60 2.33 -23.72 -13.63
CA PHE A 60 1.95 -24.93 -14.37
C PHE A 60 2.18 -24.81 -15.87
N GLU A 61 2.05 -23.60 -16.45
CA GLU A 61 2.47 -23.35 -17.83
C GLU A 61 3.98 -23.59 -17.98
N ILE A 62 4.79 -23.01 -17.09
CA ILE A 62 6.27 -23.15 -17.12
C ILE A 62 6.72 -24.60 -16.94
N LEU A 63 6.10 -25.33 -16.01
CA LEU A 63 6.44 -26.72 -15.72
C LEU A 63 5.83 -27.72 -16.73
N GLY A 64 4.98 -27.26 -17.65
CA GLY A 64 4.27 -28.13 -18.59
C GLY A 64 3.26 -29.08 -17.91
N VAL A 65 2.76 -28.70 -16.72
CA VAL A 65 1.80 -29.47 -15.92
C VAL A 65 0.37 -29.06 -16.31
N LEU A 66 -0.59 -29.98 -16.25
CA LEU A 66 -1.97 -29.85 -16.80
C LEU A 66 -2.04 -29.78 -18.34
N ASN A 67 -3.21 -30.15 -18.87
CA ASN A 67 -3.50 -30.06 -20.30
C ASN A 67 -3.72 -28.60 -20.75
N SER A 68 -3.16 -28.18 -21.89
CA SER A 68 -3.20 -26.80 -22.40
C SER A 68 -4.61 -26.24 -22.54
N SER A 69 -5.57 -27.05 -23.01
CA SER A 69 -6.97 -26.63 -23.12
C SER A 69 -7.63 -26.39 -21.76
N SER A 70 -7.25 -27.16 -20.74
CA SER A 70 -7.74 -27.00 -19.37
C SER A 70 -7.14 -25.74 -18.73
N ARG A 71 -5.83 -25.52 -18.88
CA ARG A 71 -5.15 -24.31 -18.39
C ARG A 71 -5.76 -23.05 -18.97
N TYR A 72 -5.99 -23.01 -20.28
CA TYR A 72 -6.59 -21.85 -20.94
C TYR A 72 -8.01 -21.55 -20.44
N PHE A 73 -8.81 -22.59 -20.18
CA PHE A 73 -10.15 -22.42 -19.61
C PHE A 73 -10.08 -21.82 -18.20
N HIS A 74 -9.27 -22.42 -17.31
CA HIS A 74 -9.10 -21.94 -15.93
C HIS A 74 -8.49 -20.54 -15.86
N TRP A 75 -7.56 -20.23 -16.77
CA TRP A 75 -6.99 -18.88 -16.93
C TRP A 75 -8.05 -17.84 -17.27
N LYS A 76 -8.87 -18.09 -18.29
CA LYS A 76 -9.97 -17.19 -18.68
C LYS A 76 -11.00 -17.01 -17.57
N LEU A 77 -11.39 -18.11 -16.92
CA LEU A 77 -12.36 -18.08 -15.83
C LEU A 77 -11.82 -17.28 -14.64
N ASN A 78 -10.59 -17.54 -14.22
CA ASN A 78 -9.95 -16.85 -13.12
C ASN A 78 -9.80 -15.34 -13.42
N LEU A 79 -9.31 -14.98 -14.61
CA LEU A 79 -9.25 -13.58 -15.06
C LEU A 79 -10.63 -12.90 -15.03
N CYS A 80 -11.68 -13.56 -15.48
CA CYS A 80 -13.03 -13.00 -15.45
C CYS A 80 -13.47 -12.71 -14.00
N VAL A 81 -13.29 -13.68 -13.11
CA VAL A 81 -13.70 -13.54 -11.70
C VAL A 81 -12.89 -12.47 -10.98
N ILE A 82 -11.56 -12.44 -11.13
CA ILE A 82 -10.72 -11.46 -10.45
C ILE A 82 -11.00 -10.04 -10.94
N LEU A 83 -11.25 -9.84 -12.25
CA LEU A 83 -11.65 -8.54 -12.80
C LEU A 83 -13.02 -8.10 -12.29
N LEU A 84 -13.99 -9.02 -12.21
CA LEU A 84 -15.30 -8.72 -11.65
C LEU A 84 -15.18 -8.22 -10.21
N ILE A 85 -14.38 -8.93 -9.40
CA ILE A 85 -14.17 -8.57 -8.01
C ILE A 85 -13.47 -7.21 -7.88
N LEU A 86 -12.36 -7.00 -8.61
CA LEU A 86 -11.55 -5.80 -8.52
C LEU A 86 -12.24 -4.54 -9.03
N VAL A 87 -12.95 -4.63 -10.16
CA VAL A 87 -13.55 -3.45 -10.82
C VAL A 87 -14.94 -3.15 -10.28
N PHE A 88 -15.74 -4.17 -9.97
CA PHE A 88 -17.14 -3.97 -9.61
C PHE A 88 -17.40 -4.15 -8.11
N MET A 89 -17.06 -5.31 -7.54
CA MET A 89 -17.40 -5.62 -6.14
C MET A 89 -16.65 -4.73 -5.15
N VAL A 90 -15.31 -4.69 -5.22
CA VAL A 90 -14.49 -3.97 -4.23
C VAL A 90 -14.84 -2.48 -4.17
N PRO A 91 -14.93 -1.74 -5.29
CA PRO A 91 -15.28 -0.32 -5.26
C PRO A 91 -16.70 -0.07 -4.74
N PHE A 92 -17.65 -0.96 -5.04
CA PHE A 92 -19.01 -0.86 -4.51
C PHE A 92 -19.05 -0.99 -2.99
N TYR A 93 -18.35 -1.99 -2.44
CA TYR A 93 -18.29 -2.18 -1.00
C TYR A 93 -17.56 -1.04 -0.28
N ILE A 94 -16.46 -0.52 -0.85
CA ILE A 94 -15.79 0.67 -0.31
C ILE A 94 -16.75 1.86 -0.28
N GLY A 95 -17.46 2.13 -1.37
CA GLY A 95 -18.47 3.19 -1.43
C GLY A 95 -19.57 3.01 -0.39
N TYR A 96 -20.08 1.79 -0.24
CA TYR A 96 -21.07 1.45 0.78
C TYR A 96 -20.55 1.70 2.20
N PHE A 97 -19.29 1.35 2.50
CA PHE A 97 -18.68 1.61 3.81
C PHE A 97 -18.50 3.08 4.10
N VAL A 98 -17.98 3.85 3.13
CA VAL A 98 -17.81 5.30 3.26
C VAL A 98 -19.14 5.98 3.58
N VAL A 99 -20.21 5.64 2.84
CA VAL A 99 -21.54 6.19 3.09
C VAL A 99 -22.12 5.72 4.42
N SER A 100 -21.87 4.48 4.82
CA SER A 100 -22.36 3.93 6.09
C SER A 100 -21.79 4.62 7.32
N ASN A 101 -20.58 5.19 7.21
CA ASN A 101 -19.95 5.95 8.29
C ASN A 101 -20.60 7.33 8.52
N ILE A 102 -21.34 7.84 7.53
CA ILE A 102 -21.98 9.15 7.59
C ILE A 102 -23.40 9.01 8.14
N ARG A 103 -23.62 9.48 9.38
CA ARG A 103 -24.93 9.37 10.09
C ARG A 103 -26.10 9.98 9.31
N LEU A 104 -25.86 11.05 8.55
CA LEU A 104 -26.89 11.78 7.80
C LEU A 104 -27.49 10.99 6.63
N LEU A 105 -26.73 10.07 6.04
CA LEU A 105 -27.11 9.35 4.82
C LEU A 105 -27.69 7.96 5.09
N HIS A 106 -27.94 7.62 6.36
CA HIS A 106 -28.29 6.25 6.78
C HIS A 106 -29.56 5.71 6.09
N ARG A 107 -30.57 6.55 5.87
CA ARG A 107 -31.86 6.17 5.25
C ARG A 107 -31.77 5.91 3.74
N GLN A 108 -30.81 6.52 3.04
CA GLN A 108 -30.62 6.37 1.59
C GLN A 108 -29.24 5.79 1.23
N LYS A 109 -28.59 5.08 2.16
CA LYS A 109 -27.20 4.63 2.05
C LYS A 109 -26.90 3.86 0.76
N LEU A 110 -27.83 3.01 0.30
CA LEU A 110 -27.65 2.22 -0.92
C LEU A 110 -27.64 3.10 -2.17
N LEU A 111 -28.51 4.11 -2.22
CA LEU A 111 -28.58 5.03 -3.37
C LEU A 111 -27.30 5.84 -3.49
N PHE A 112 -26.81 6.42 -2.39
CA PHE A 112 -25.55 7.16 -2.39
C PHE A 112 -24.34 6.26 -2.69
N ALA A 113 -24.33 5.01 -2.22
CA ALA A 113 -23.29 4.03 -2.57
C ALA A 113 -23.31 3.70 -4.08
N CYS A 114 -24.49 3.52 -4.68
CA CYS A 114 -24.63 3.32 -6.13
C CYS A 114 -24.15 4.54 -6.93
N VAL A 115 -24.47 5.76 -6.48
CA VAL A 115 -24.01 7.00 -7.15
C VAL A 115 -22.48 7.11 -7.08
N LEU A 116 -21.87 6.84 -5.92
CA LEU A 116 -20.43 6.86 -5.75
C LEU A 116 -19.76 5.80 -6.64
N TRP A 117 -20.35 4.61 -6.70
CA TRP A 117 -19.88 3.53 -7.58
C TRP A 117 -20.00 3.87 -9.07
N LEU A 118 -21.12 4.45 -9.52
CA LEU A 118 -21.29 4.90 -10.91
C LEU A 118 -20.27 5.99 -11.25
N THR A 119 -20.02 6.90 -10.32
CA THR A 119 -19.00 7.94 -10.46
C THR A 119 -17.61 7.32 -10.60
N PHE A 120 -17.27 6.35 -9.76
CA PHE A 120 -16.03 5.58 -9.88
C PHE A 120 -15.92 4.89 -11.24
N MET A 121 -16.97 4.20 -11.70
CA MET A 121 -16.99 3.53 -13.00
C MET A 121 -16.77 4.52 -14.16
N TYR A 122 -17.37 5.71 -14.10
CA TYR A 122 -17.13 6.78 -15.08
C TYR A 122 -15.66 7.22 -15.10
N PHE A 123 -15.05 7.49 -13.94
CA PHE A 123 -13.65 7.88 -13.87
C PHE A 123 -12.70 6.76 -14.28
N PHE A 124 -12.98 5.53 -13.86
CA PHE A 124 -12.23 4.34 -14.27
C PHE A 124 -12.22 4.18 -15.79
N TRP A 125 -13.36 4.41 -16.44
CA TRP A 125 -13.43 4.41 -17.89
C TRP A 125 -12.61 5.56 -18.48
N LYS A 126 -12.83 6.80 -18.02
CA LYS A 126 -12.15 7.97 -18.59
C LYS A 126 -10.62 7.93 -18.42
N LEU A 127 -10.11 7.37 -17.33
CA LEU A 127 -8.68 7.25 -17.06
C LEU A 127 -7.95 6.30 -18.01
N GLY A 128 -8.66 5.34 -18.62
CA GLY A 128 -8.06 4.38 -19.55
C GLY A 128 -8.04 4.83 -21.02
N ASP A 129 -8.77 5.90 -21.37
CA ASP A 129 -8.86 6.41 -22.74
C ASP A 129 -7.56 7.01 -23.32
N PRO A 130 -6.66 7.62 -22.52
CA PRO A 130 -5.37 8.12 -23.01
C PRO A 130 -4.41 7.02 -23.49
N PHE A 131 -4.69 5.74 -23.25
CA PHE A 131 -3.79 4.63 -23.58
C PHE A 131 -4.23 3.94 -24.89
N PRO A 132 -3.49 4.12 -25.99
CA PRO A 132 -3.83 3.56 -27.29
C PRO A 132 -3.47 2.07 -27.37
N ILE A 133 -4.27 1.22 -26.71
CA ILE A 133 -4.17 -0.25 -26.81
C ILE A 133 -5.45 -0.83 -27.43
N LEU A 134 -6.41 0.02 -27.79
CA LEU A 134 -7.68 -0.42 -28.38
C LEU A 134 -7.48 -0.83 -29.84
N SER A 135 -7.57 -2.13 -30.11
CA SER A 135 -8.02 -2.59 -31.41
C SER A 135 -9.50 -2.16 -31.58
N PRO A 136 -9.86 -1.38 -32.62
CA PRO A 136 -11.21 -0.86 -32.82
C PRO A 136 -12.27 -1.94 -33.11
N LYS A 137 -11.90 -3.22 -33.06
CA LYS A 137 -12.77 -4.37 -33.34
C LYS A 137 -13.40 -5.01 -32.09
N HIS A 138 -13.01 -4.61 -30.88
CA HIS A 138 -13.55 -5.19 -29.65
C HIS A 138 -14.58 -4.26 -28.99
N GLY A 139 -15.74 -4.83 -28.61
CA GLY A 139 -16.83 -4.10 -27.97
C GLY A 139 -16.46 -3.45 -26.63
N ILE A 140 -17.30 -2.52 -26.18
CA ILE A 140 -17.07 -1.66 -24.98
C ILE A 140 -16.79 -2.48 -23.71
N LEU A 141 -17.27 -3.73 -23.58
CA LEU A 141 -17.07 -4.56 -22.38
C LEU A 141 -16.16 -5.78 -22.61
N SER A 142 -15.19 -5.68 -23.53
CA SER A 142 -14.23 -6.77 -23.76
C SER A 142 -13.30 -6.96 -22.55
N ILE A 143 -13.07 -8.22 -22.17
CA ILE A 143 -12.15 -8.61 -21.07
C ILE A 143 -10.74 -8.02 -21.31
N GLU A 144 -10.28 -7.97 -22.56
CA GLU A 144 -8.97 -7.43 -22.92
C GLU A 144 -8.83 -5.94 -22.59
N GLN A 145 -9.88 -5.15 -22.84
CA GLN A 145 -9.90 -3.72 -22.52
C GLN A 145 -9.94 -3.49 -21.01
N LEU A 146 -10.62 -4.36 -20.28
CA LEU A 146 -10.67 -4.25 -18.82
C LEU A 146 -9.31 -4.57 -18.20
N ILE A 147 -8.66 -5.63 -18.68
CA ILE A 147 -7.31 -6.02 -18.26
C ILE A 147 -6.31 -4.91 -18.56
N SER A 148 -6.35 -4.31 -19.75
CA SER A 148 -5.38 -3.26 -20.10
C SER A 148 -5.51 -2.03 -19.19
N ARG A 149 -6.74 -1.58 -18.92
CA ARG A 149 -7.00 -0.44 -18.02
C ARG A 149 -6.57 -0.73 -16.59
N VAL A 150 -6.95 -1.89 -16.04
CA VAL A 150 -6.50 -2.31 -14.71
C VAL A 150 -4.98 -2.45 -14.65
N GLY A 151 -4.36 -2.98 -15.71
CA GLY A 151 -2.91 -3.14 -15.83
C GLY A 151 -2.17 -1.80 -15.80
N VAL A 152 -2.62 -0.82 -16.58
CA VAL A 152 -2.05 0.53 -16.58
C VAL A 152 -2.17 1.20 -15.21
N ILE A 153 -3.37 1.17 -14.60
CA ILE A 153 -3.60 1.74 -13.26
C ILE A 153 -2.71 1.02 -12.23
N GLY A 154 -2.65 -0.31 -12.28
CA GLY A 154 -1.83 -1.12 -11.39
C GLY A 154 -0.34 -0.82 -11.52
N VAL A 155 0.20 -0.79 -12.74
CA VAL A 155 1.62 -0.45 -12.99
C VAL A 155 1.93 0.98 -12.56
N THR A 156 1.02 1.93 -12.80
CA THR A 156 1.20 3.34 -12.37
C THR A 156 1.23 3.43 -10.84
N LEU A 157 0.31 2.76 -10.15
CA LEU A 157 0.29 2.72 -8.68
C LEU A 157 1.51 2.01 -8.11
N MET A 158 1.93 0.88 -8.70
CA MET A 158 3.16 0.18 -8.31
C MET A 158 4.39 1.07 -8.51
N ALA A 159 4.45 1.84 -9.60
CA ALA A 159 5.55 2.78 -9.85
C ALA A 159 5.58 3.91 -8.80
N LEU A 160 4.43 4.49 -8.47
CA LEU A 160 4.33 5.54 -7.44
C LEU A 160 4.70 5.01 -6.05
N LEU A 161 4.16 3.85 -5.65
CA LEU A 161 4.49 3.21 -4.36
C LEU A 161 5.96 2.82 -4.29
N SER A 162 6.52 2.30 -5.38
CA SER A 162 7.96 2.00 -5.45
C SER A 162 8.80 3.28 -5.35
N GLY A 163 8.38 4.37 -5.98
CA GLY A 163 9.04 5.67 -5.88
C GLY A 163 8.99 6.24 -4.45
N PHE A 164 7.84 6.16 -3.79
CA PHE A 164 7.70 6.55 -2.38
C PHE A 164 8.60 5.70 -1.47
N GLY A 165 8.58 4.37 -1.65
CA GLY A 165 9.44 3.44 -0.90
C GLY A 165 10.93 3.70 -1.10
N ALA A 166 11.34 4.05 -2.33
CA ALA A 166 12.71 4.41 -2.66
C ALA A 166 13.24 5.62 -1.87
N VAL A 167 12.38 6.57 -1.52
CA VAL A 167 12.74 7.77 -0.74
C VAL A 167 12.58 7.51 0.76
N ASN A 168 11.47 6.86 1.16
CA ASN A 168 11.15 6.66 2.57
C ASN A 168 12.08 5.64 3.25
N CYS A 169 12.53 4.59 2.54
CA CYS A 169 13.42 3.58 3.12
C CYS A 169 14.79 4.15 3.54
N PRO A 170 15.53 4.89 2.69
CA PRO A 170 16.75 5.58 3.11
C PRO A 170 16.49 6.57 4.25
N TYR A 171 15.44 7.37 4.18
CA TYR A 171 15.13 8.34 5.24
C TYR A 171 14.89 7.67 6.60
N THR A 172 14.26 6.49 6.60
CA THR A 172 13.89 5.77 7.83
C THR A 172 15.04 4.93 8.40
N TYR A 173 15.80 4.24 7.56
CA TYR A 173 16.76 3.22 7.99
C TYR A 173 18.23 3.61 7.83
N MET A 174 18.53 4.62 7.02
CA MET A 174 19.93 5.00 6.75
C MET A 174 20.48 5.83 7.91
N SER A 175 21.52 5.31 8.57
CA SER A 175 22.15 5.98 9.72
C SER A 175 22.67 7.39 9.42
N TYR A 176 22.95 7.69 8.15
CA TYR A 176 23.38 9.01 7.70
C TYR A 176 22.30 10.09 7.82
N PHE A 177 21.01 9.74 7.66
CA PHE A 177 19.90 10.70 7.80
C PHE A 177 19.37 10.81 9.23
N LEU A 178 19.91 10.05 10.18
CA LEU A 178 19.54 10.18 11.59
C LEU A 178 20.20 11.41 12.20
N ARG A 179 19.38 12.29 12.78
CA ARG A 179 19.85 13.36 13.67
C ARG A 179 20.52 12.72 14.89
N ASN A 180 21.69 13.21 15.25
CA ASN A 180 22.33 12.84 16.51
C ASN A 180 21.59 13.50 17.67
N VAL A 181 21.04 12.69 18.56
CA VAL A 181 20.35 13.13 19.78
C VAL A 181 21.08 12.55 20.97
N THR A 182 21.42 13.38 21.95
CA THR A 182 22.04 12.94 23.20
C THR A 182 21.01 12.87 24.33
N ASP A 183 21.29 12.06 25.35
CA ASP A 183 20.44 11.96 26.55
C ASP A 183 20.31 13.30 27.29
N ALA A 184 21.36 14.14 27.20
CA ALA A 184 21.36 15.47 27.79
C ALA A 184 20.34 16.40 27.12
N ASP A 185 20.19 16.31 25.80
CA ASP A 185 19.24 17.13 25.03
C ASP A 185 17.80 16.80 25.40
N ILE A 186 17.50 15.50 25.56
CA ILE A 186 16.19 15.01 26.00
C ILE A 186 15.87 15.51 27.40
N LEU A 187 16.79 15.31 28.35
CA LEU A 187 16.64 15.77 29.74
C LEU A 187 16.46 17.29 29.83
N ALA A 188 17.17 18.06 29.00
CA ALA A 188 17.03 19.51 28.97
C ALA A 188 15.63 19.93 28.51
N LEU A 189 15.09 19.25 27.48
CA LEU A 189 13.76 19.53 26.95
C LEU A 189 12.65 19.08 27.90
N GLU A 190 12.77 17.92 28.53
CA GLU A 190 11.85 17.45 29.57
C GLU A 190 11.78 18.43 30.74
N ARG A 191 12.93 18.95 31.19
CA ARG A 191 12.96 19.97 32.25
C ARG A 191 12.23 21.24 31.82
N ARG A 192 12.41 21.68 30.57
CA ARG A 192 11.73 22.86 30.02
C ARG A 192 10.22 22.66 29.92
N LEU A 193 9.78 21.46 29.54
CA LEU A 193 8.37 21.09 29.52
C LEU A 193 7.77 21.13 30.92
N LEU A 194 8.41 20.48 31.90
CA LEU A 194 7.97 20.47 33.30
C LEU A 194 7.90 21.90 33.88
N GLN A 195 8.92 22.73 33.65
CA GLN A 195 8.90 24.13 34.05
C GLN A 195 7.72 24.90 33.44
N THR A 196 7.38 24.63 32.18
CA THR A 196 6.24 25.26 31.50
C THR A 196 4.92 24.81 32.11
N MET A 197 4.78 23.52 32.44
CA MET A 197 3.60 22.98 33.13
C MET A 197 3.43 23.61 34.52
N ASP A 198 4.51 23.78 35.29
CA ASP A 198 4.47 24.44 36.59
C ASP A 198 4.03 25.91 36.49
N MET A 199 4.49 26.64 35.47
CA MET A 199 4.04 28.00 35.19
C MET A 199 2.55 28.05 34.86
N ILE A 200 2.03 27.10 34.07
CA ILE A 200 0.60 27.00 33.74
C ILE A 200 -0.22 26.76 35.01
N VAL A 201 0.18 25.81 35.86
CA VAL A 201 -0.53 25.50 37.12
C VAL A 201 -0.55 26.72 38.04
N SER A 202 0.58 27.41 38.18
CA SER A 202 0.67 28.63 38.98
C SER A 202 -0.23 29.75 38.46
N LYS A 203 -0.28 29.95 37.14
CA LYS A 203 -1.13 30.96 36.49
C LYS A 203 -2.61 30.61 36.58
N LYS A 204 -2.99 29.34 36.42
CA LYS A 204 -4.37 28.87 36.62
C LYS A 204 -4.84 29.08 38.05
N LYS A 205 -4.00 28.78 39.04
CA LYS A 205 -4.32 29.07 40.45
C LYS A 205 -4.48 30.58 40.71
N SER A 206 -3.76 31.42 39.98
CA SER A 206 -3.85 32.88 40.08
C SER A 206 -5.15 33.42 39.45
N LEU A 207 -5.69 32.76 38.41
CA LEU A 207 -7.00 33.10 37.81
C LEU A 207 -8.14 32.99 38.82
N ASP A 208 -8.14 31.93 39.64
CA ASP A 208 -9.20 31.68 40.64
C ASP A 208 -9.30 32.81 41.70
N CYS A 209 -8.24 33.61 41.87
CA CYS A 209 -8.16 34.71 42.84
C CYS A 209 -8.22 36.11 42.20
N ALA A 210 -8.31 36.24 40.86
CA ALA A 210 -8.17 37.52 40.15
C ALA A 210 -9.51 38.21 39.83
N GLY A 211 -9.49 39.55 39.67
CA GLY A 211 -10.65 40.37 39.30
C GLY A 211 -11.00 40.31 37.80
N LEU A 212 -12.21 40.74 37.43
CA LEU A 212 -12.81 40.52 36.09
C LEU A 212 -12.00 41.10 34.90
N LEU A 213 -11.26 42.19 35.12
CA LEU A 213 -10.41 42.85 34.09
C LEU A 213 -9.06 42.15 33.88
N ASP A 214 -8.47 41.59 34.93
CA ASP A 214 -7.21 40.84 34.86
C ASP A 214 -7.42 39.41 34.31
N LEU A 215 -8.64 38.89 34.44
CA LEU A 215 -9.00 37.54 34.06
C LEU A 215 -8.80 37.27 32.56
N SER A 216 -9.15 38.22 31.68
CA SER A 216 -8.95 38.05 30.23
C SER A 216 -7.48 38.05 29.82
N LEU A 217 -6.64 38.85 30.48
CA LEU A 217 -5.22 38.97 30.16
C LEU A 217 -4.46 37.74 30.64
N ILE A 218 -4.75 37.28 31.87
CA ILE A 218 -4.16 36.05 32.41
C ILE A 218 -4.64 34.83 31.62
N GLN A 219 -5.90 34.81 31.14
CA GLN A 219 -6.40 33.73 30.28
C GLN A 219 -5.60 33.63 28.98
N GLN A 220 -5.31 34.75 28.32
CA GLN A 220 -4.47 34.76 27.11
C GLN A 220 -3.05 34.24 27.37
N GLU A 221 -2.45 34.59 28.52
CA GLU A 221 -1.14 34.06 28.91
C GLU A 221 -1.19 32.54 29.14
N VAL A 222 -2.25 32.04 29.79
CA VAL A 222 -2.46 30.60 30.01
C VAL A 222 -2.61 29.88 28.68
N ASP A 223 -3.44 30.38 27.76
CA ASP A 223 -3.65 29.78 26.44
C ASP A 223 -2.33 29.73 25.63
N ALA A 224 -1.51 30.79 25.71
CA ALA A 224 -0.19 30.82 25.06
C ALA A 224 0.80 29.81 25.66
N LEU A 225 0.82 29.67 26.99
CA LEU A 225 1.65 28.68 27.68
C LEU A 225 1.18 27.25 27.40
N GLU A 226 -0.13 27.01 27.30
CA GLU A 226 -0.69 25.72 26.92
C GLU A 226 -0.24 25.30 25.51
N GLU A 227 -0.29 26.21 24.53
CA GLU A 227 0.20 25.92 23.18
C GLU A 227 1.72 25.65 23.16
N LEU A 228 2.51 26.42 23.92
CA LEU A 228 3.94 26.15 24.09
C LEU A 228 4.19 24.76 24.71
N SER A 229 3.42 24.37 25.73
CA SER A 229 3.53 23.05 26.36
C SER A 229 3.24 21.94 25.36
N ARG A 230 2.25 22.13 24.47
CA ARG A 230 1.89 21.17 23.43
C ARG A 230 3.01 21.01 22.41
N GLN A 231 3.64 22.11 22.01
CA GLN A 231 4.80 22.10 21.10
C GLN A 231 6.00 21.40 21.73
N LEU A 232 6.34 21.74 22.99
CA LEU A 232 7.44 21.10 23.72
C LEU A 232 7.20 19.60 23.91
N PHE A 233 5.96 19.20 24.20
CA PHE A 233 5.59 17.79 24.33
C PHE A 233 5.80 17.02 23.02
N LEU A 234 5.35 17.57 21.89
CA LEU A 234 5.57 16.98 20.58
C LEU A 234 7.06 16.87 20.23
N GLU A 235 7.85 17.89 20.56
CA GLU A 235 9.30 17.89 20.34
C GLU A 235 10.01 16.84 21.23
N THR A 236 9.62 16.69 22.50
CA THR A 236 10.13 15.63 23.39
C THR A 236 9.80 14.25 22.84
N ALA A 237 8.56 14.05 22.36
CA ALA A 237 8.15 12.79 21.75
C ALA A 237 8.97 12.45 20.49
N ASP A 238 9.25 13.44 19.63
CA ASP A 238 10.08 13.25 18.43
C ASP A 238 11.55 12.93 18.77
N LEU A 239 12.12 13.57 19.80
CA LEU A 239 13.47 13.24 20.28
C LEU A 239 13.54 11.82 20.84
N HIS A 240 12.53 11.38 21.61
CA HIS A 240 12.44 10.00 22.08
C HIS A 240 12.36 9.00 20.92
N ALA A 241 11.48 9.24 19.95
CA ALA A 241 11.36 8.39 18.76
C ALA A 241 12.67 8.35 17.96
N THR A 242 13.41 9.47 17.90
CA THR A 242 14.71 9.52 17.24
C THR A 242 15.79 8.75 18.01
N LYS A 243 15.80 8.83 19.34
CA LYS A 243 16.69 8.03 20.19
C LYS A 243 16.43 6.53 20.04
N GLU A 244 15.17 6.10 20.05
CA GLU A 244 14.81 4.70 19.78
C GLU A 244 15.30 4.24 18.41
N ARG A 245 15.20 5.08 17.38
CA ARG A 245 15.75 4.78 16.04
C ARG A 245 17.28 4.66 16.06
N ILE A 246 17.99 5.48 16.82
CA ILE A 246 19.44 5.36 17.00
C ILE A 246 19.78 4.03 17.67
N GLU A 247 19.08 3.67 18.73
CA GLU A 247 19.27 2.38 19.43
C GLU A 247 18.97 1.20 18.50
N TYR A 248 17.86 1.26 17.76
CA TYR A 248 17.51 0.26 16.74
C TYR A 248 18.62 0.12 15.69
N SER A 249 19.18 1.23 15.20
CA SER A 249 20.25 1.21 14.19
C SER A 249 21.51 0.46 14.65
N LYS A 250 21.76 0.40 15.96
CA LYS A 250 22.89 -0.33 16.56
C LYS A 250 22.65 -1.84 16.62
N THR A 251 21.39 -2.27 16.60
CA THR A 251 21.02 -3.70 16.60
C THR A 251 21.46 -4.41 15.31
N PHE A 252 21.56 -5.74 15.36
CA PHE A 252 21.88 -6.52 14.15
C PHE A 252 20.82 -6.34 13.05
N GLN A 253 19.54 -6.30 13.43
CA GLN A 253 18.43 -6.03 12.53
C GLN A 253 18.54 -4.63 11.91
N GLY A 254 18.83 -3.60 12.71
CA GLY A 254 19.06 -2.24 12.22
C GLY A 254 20.22 -2.13 11.24
N LYS A 255 21.35 -2.80 11.52
CA LYS A 255 22.50 -2.85 10.60
C LYS A 255 22.15 -3.49 9.27
N TYR A 256 21.37 -4.58 9.28
CA TYR A 256 20.87 -5.21 8.06
C TYR A 256 20.00 -4.25 7.23
N PHE A 257 19.02 -3.60 7.86
CA PHE A 257 18.15 -2.64 7.16
C PHE A 257 18.90 -1.39 6.68
N ASN A 258 19.92 -0.93 7.41
CA ASN A 258 20.79 0.16 6.98
C ASN A 258 21.55 -0.22 5.70
N PHE A 259 22.18 -1.40 5.67
CA PHE A 259 22.85 -1.93 4.47
C PHE A 259 21.89 -2.08 3.30
N MET A 260 20.71 -2.65 3.54
CA MET A 260 19.66 -2.82 2.53
C MET A 260 19.18 -1.46 2.00
N GLY A 261 19.08 -0.45 2.87
CA GLY A 261 18.76 0.93 2.51
C GLY A 261 19.77 1.55 1.55
N TYR A 262 21.08 1.37 1.80
CA TYR A 262 22.12 1.81 0.86
C TYR A 262 22.03 1.09 -0.49
N PHE A 263 21.85 -0.23 -0.50
CA PHE A 263 21.70 -1.01 -1.72
C PHE A 263 20.51 -0.54 -2.56
N PHE A 264 19.33 -0.38 -1.94
CA PHE A 264 18.14 0.09 -2.63
C PHE A 264 18.25 1.56 -3.07
N SER A 265 18.90 2.42 -2.28
CA SER A 265 19.15 3.81 -2.67
C SER A 265 19.99 3.89 -3.95
N ILE A 266 21.10 3.15 -4.01
CA ILE A 266 21.96 3.06 -5.20
C ILE A 266 21.16 2.53 -6.40
N TYR A 267 20.38 1.46 -6.20
CA TYR A 267 19.52 0.90 -7.25
C TYR A 267 18.49 1.92 -7.77
N CYS A 268 17.88 2.70 -6.89
CA CYS A 268 16.88 3.69 -7.26
C CYS A 268 17.50 4.87 -8.02
N VAL A 269 18.65 5.38 -7.57
CA VAL A 269 19.42 6.41 -8.30
C VAL A 269 19.79 5.91 -9.69
N TRP A 270 20.28 4.67 -9.79
CA TRP A 270 20.58 4.04 -11.08
C TRP A 270 19.35 3.92 -11.98
N LYS A 271 18.20 3.52 -11.43
CA LYS A 271 16.94 3.38 -12.18
C LYS A 271 16.44 4.74 -12.70
N ILE A 272 16.52 5.79 -11.88
CA ILE A 272 16.17 7.16 -12.29
C ILE A 272 17.11 7.65 -13.38
N PHE A 273 18.41 7.43 -13.24
CA PHE A 273 19.41 7.79 -14.24
C PHE A 273 19.15 7.08 -15.58
N MET A 274 18.91 5.77 -15.56
CA MET A 274 18.59 4.99 -16.76
C MET A 274 17.27 5.41 -17.40
N ALA A 275 16.22 5.64 -16.60
CA ALA A 275 14.95 6.16 -17.11
C ALA A 275 15.13 7.53 -17.78
N THR A 276 15.92 8.42 -17.17
CA THR A 276 16.25 9.74 -17.73
C THR A 276 16.97 9.62 -19.06
N ILE A 277 17.99 8.76 -19.16
CA ILE A 277 18.69 8.47 -20.43
C ILE A 277 17.72 7.94 -21.47
N ASN A 278 16.87 6.98 -21.11
CA ASN A 278 15.94 6.38 -22.06
C ASN A 278 14.94 7.41 -22.61
N ILE A 279 14.46 8.34 -21.79
CA ILE A 279 13.57 9.43 -22.21
C ILE A 279 14.32 10.47 -23.05
N VAL A 280 15.48 10.95 -22.61
CA VAL A 280 16.24 12.02 -23.28
C VAL A 280 16.76 11.58 -24.65
N PHE A 281 17.19 10.33 -24.78
CA PHE A 281 17.75 9.78 -26.02
C PHE A 281 16.75 8.94 -26.82
N ASP A 282 15.46 8.97 -26.43
CA ASP A 282 14.36 8.20 -27.03
C ASP A 282 14.72 6.74 -27.34
N ARG A 283 15.46 6.11 -26.39
CA ARG A 283 15.91 4.72 -26.51
C ARG A 283 14.78 3.77 -26.09
N VAL A 284 13.70 3.76 -26.86
CA VAL A 284 12.57 2.86 -26.63
C VAL A 284 12.98 1.42 -26.99
N GLY A 285 12.90 0.49 -26.05
CA GLY A 285 13.04 -0.95 -26.34
C GLY A 285 14.41 -1.60 -26.09
N LYS A 286 15.38 -0.93 -25.45
CA LYS A 286 16.56 -1.63 -24.91
C LYS A 286 16.24 -2.19 -23.53
N THR A 287 16.37 -3.51 -23.36
CA THR A 287 16.13 -4.20 -22.10
C THR A 287 16.96 -3.58 -20.98
N ASP A 288 16.33 -3.29 -19.84
CA ASP A 288 17.03 -2.82 -18.67
C ASP A 288 18.00 -3.91 -18.16
N PRO A 289 19.12 -3.54 -17.53
CA PRO A 289 20.17 -4.49 -17.16
C PRO A 289 19.70 -5.56 -16.16
N VAL A 290 18.61 -5.32 -15.42
CA VAL A 290 18.02 -6.34 -14.54
C VAL A 290 17.28 -7.38 -15.37
N THR A 291 16.43 -6.96 -16.30
CA THR A 291 15.77 -7.85 -17.25
C THR A 291 16.79 -8.64 -18.07
N ARG A 292 17.87 -7.98 -18.52
CA ARG A 292 18.97 -8.64 -19.22
C ARG A 292 19.76 -9.60 -18.33
N GLY A 293 19.91 -9.29 -17.04
CA GLY A 293 20.53 -10.19 -16.06
C GLY A 293 19.67 -11.43 -15.79
N ILE A 294 18.35 -11.26 -15.71
CA ILE A 294 17.38 -12.36 -15.60
C ILE A 294 17.44 -13.22 -16.87
N GLU A 295 17.44 -12.61 -18.06
CA GLU A 295 17.52 -13.31 -19.34
C GLU A 295 18.82 -14.14 -19.48
N ILE A 296 19.97 -13.60 -19.06
CA ILE A 296 21.24 -14.34 -19.00
C ILE A 296 21.14 -15.51 -18.02
N THR A 297 20.51 -15.31 -16.86
CA THR A 297 20.36 -16.35 -15.83
C THR A 297 19.42 -17.47 -16.30
N VAL A 298 18.31 -17.10 -16.95
CA VAL A 298 17.33 -18.03 -17.55
C VAL A 298 17.96 -18.84 -18.66
N ASN A 299 18.74 -18.21 -19.54
CA ASN A 299 19.49 -18.88 -20.59
C ASN A 299 20.59 -19.80 -20.03
N TYR A 300 21.26 -19.39 -18.94
CA TYR A 300 22.27 -20.21 -18.26
C TYR A 300 21.65 -21.45 -17.56
N LEU A 301 20.42 -21.31 -17.06
CA LEU A 301 19.66 -22.41 -16.43
C LEU A 301 18.89 -23.28 -17.45
N GLY A 302 18.97 -22.97 -18.75
CA GLY A 302 18.33 -23.77 -19.81
C GLY A 302 16.80 -23.74 -19.80
N ILE A 303 16.18 -22.76 -19.14
CA ILE A 303 14.73 -22.63 -19.07
C ILE A 303 14.26 -21.90 -20.34
N GLN A 304 13.64 -22.61 -21.29
CA GLN A 304 13.10 -21.98 -22.50
C GLN A 304 11.83 -21.20 -22.15
N PHE A 305 11.93 -19.87 -22.20
CA PHE A 305 10.84 -18.94 -21.91
C PHE A 305 10.30 -18.39 -23.25
N ASP A 306 9.50 -19.17 -23.99
CA ASP A 306 8.90 -18.71 -25.25
C ASP A 306 7.57 -18.01 -24.95
N VAL A 307 7.62 -16.71 -24.66
CA VAL A 307 6.41 -15.88 -24.55
C VAL A 307 6.01 -15.44 -25.95
N ARG A 308 5.34 -16.33 -26.68
CA ARG A 308 4.53 -15.92 -27.83
C ARG A 308 3.16 -15.49 -27.31
N LEU A 309 3.06 -14.20 -27.01
CA LEU A 309 1.79 -13.47 -26.99
C LEU A 309 1.26 -13.30 -28.42
#